data_AF-A0A6P1PVH7-F1
#
_entry.id   AF-A0A6P1PVH7-F1
#
_cell.length_a   1.000
_cell.length_b   1.000
_cell.length_c   1.000
_cell.angle_alpha   90.00
_cell.angle_beta   90.00
_cell.angle_gamma   90.00
#
_symmetry.space_group_name_H-M   'P 1'
#
loop_
_entity.id
_entity.type
_entity.pdbx_description
1 polymer ?
#
loop_
_entity_poly.entity_id
_entity_poly.type
_entity_poly.pdbx_seq_one_letter_code
_entity_poly.pdbx_strand_id
1 'polypeptide(L)'
;MARKNNRLANRLLFTFAFFGSFPLLAIFITYLINPESSVLYYIFTNTQDIPSVTSAFNPVMTKAMDLYCKSAPFFCIFNFFNYI
;
A
#
# COMPACT_ATOMS: atom_id res chain seq x y z
N MET A 1 -2.62 -10.31 33.53
CA MET A 1 -1.68 -10.52 32.41
C MET A 1 -2.35 -10.39 31.03
N ALA A 2 -3.46 -11.09 30.76
CA ALA A 2 -4.16 -11.07 29.46
C ALA A 2 -4.56 -9.67 28.95
N ARG A 3 -5.06 -8.77 29.82
CA ARG A 3 -5.53 -7.42 29.41
C ARG A 3 -4.43 -6.53 28.82
N LYS A 4 -3.18 -6.66 29.30
CA LYS A 4 -2.02 -5.88 28.80
C LYS A 4 -1.58 -6.38 27.42
N ASN A 5 -1.58 -7.70 27.23
CA ASN A 5 -1.26 -8.33 25.93
C ASN A 5 -2.32 -7.99 24.87
N ASN A 6 -3.61 -7.99 25.26
CA ASN A 6 -4.70 -7.59 24.36
C ASN A 6 -4.59 -6.13 23.92
N ARG A 7 -4.13 -5.23 24.81
CA ARG A 7 -3.93 -3.82 24.46
C ARG A 7 -2.78 -3.62 23.47
N LEU A 8 -1.70 -4.39 23.60
CA LEU A 8 -0.58 -4.37 22.65
C LEU A 8 -1.00 -4.94 21.29
N ALA A 9 -1.69 -6.08 21.28
CA ALA A 9 -2.19 -6.69 20.05
C ALA A 9 -3.16 -5.76 19.30
N ASN A 10 -4.11 -5.13 19.99
CA ASN A 10 -5.02 -4.17 19.37
C ASN A 10 -4.28 -2.96 18.81
N ARG A 11 -3.29 -2.42 19.53
CA ARG A 11 -2.48 -1.29 19.03
C ARG A 11 -1.74 -1.68 17.76
N LEU A 12 -1.17 -2.88 17.72
CA LEU A 12 -0.47 -3.40 16.55
C LEU A 12 -1.43 -3.56 15.36
N LEU A 13 -2.59 -4.16 15.57
CA LEU A 13 -3.63 -4.29 14.54
C LEU A 13 -4.07 -2.92 13.99
N PHE A 14 -4.27 -1.92 14.84
CA PHE A 14 -4.61 -0.56 14.39
C PHE A 14 -3.47 0.09 13.60
N THR A 15 -2.21 -0.09 14.01
CA THR A 15 -1.05 0.39 13.25
C THR A 15 -1.00 -0.26 11.86
N PHE A 16 -1.16 -1.58 11.78
CA PHE A 16 -1.20 -2.32 10.52
C PHE A 16 -2.34 -1.86 9.62
N ALA A 17 -3.55 -1.71 10.17
CA ALA A 17 -4.70 -1.25 9.43
C ALA A 17 -4.48 0.18 8.88
N PHE A 18 -3.92 1.07 9.68
CA PHE A 18 -3.66 2.46 9.28
C PHE A 18 -2.61 2.54 8.16
N PHE A 19 -1.42 1.95 8.36
CA PHE A 19 -0.35 2.01 7.37
C PHE A 19 -0.63 1.21 6.11
N GLY A 20 -1.39 0.10 6.21
CA GLY A 20 -1.81 -0.68 5.04
C GLY A 20 -2.88 0.03 4.21
N SER A 21 -3.88 0.63 4.85
CA SER A 21 -4.99 1.29 4.14
C SER A 21 -4.63 2.66 3.56
N PHE A 22 -3.71 3.40 4.20
CA PHE A 22 -3.32 4.75 3.77
C PHE A 22 -2.86 4.84 2.30
N PRO A 23 -1.88 4.05 1.82
CA PRO A 23 -1.44 4.13 0.43
C PRO A 23 -2.53 3.70 -0.56
N LEU A 24 -3.37 2.72 -0.20
CA LEU A 24 -4.49 2.30 -1.03
C LEU A 24 -5.54 3.41 -1.18
N LEU A 25 -5.89 4.08 -0.09
CA LEU A 25 -6.79 5.24 -0.11
C LEU A 25 -6.19 6.40 -0.90
N ALA A 26 -4.89 6.66 -0.76
CA ALA A 26 -4.21 7.71 -1.50
C ALA A 26 -4.24 7.45 -3.02
N ILE A 27 -3.97 6.22 -3.47
CA ILE A 27 -4.06 5.83 -4.89
C ILE A 27 -5.51 6.02 -5.38
N PHE A 28 -6.49 5.55 -4.61
CA PHE A 28 -7.90 5.62 -4.98
C PHE A 28 -8.43 7.05 -5.09
N ILE A 29 -8.14 7.91 -4.10
CA ILE A 29 -8.55 9.31 -4.11
C ILE A 29 -7.89 10.06 -5.27
N THR A 30 -6.60 9.81 -5.51
CA THR A 30 -5.87 10.43 -6.63
C THR A 30 -6.53 10.09 -7.96
N TYR A 31 -6.90 8.82 -8.15
CA TYR A 31 -7.60 8.37 -9.34
C TYR A 31 -9.00 8.99 -9.50
N LEU A 32 -9.76 9.13 -8.41
CA LEU A 32 -11.09 9.76 -8.44
C LEU A 32 -11.04 11.24 -8.81
N ILE A 33 -10.03 11.96 -8.34
CA ILE A 33 -9.87 13.40 -8.64
C ILE A 33 -9.37 13.59 -10.07
N ASN A 34 -8.35 12.84 -10.46
CA ASN A 34 -7.79 12.90 -11.81
C ASN A 34 -7.24 11.52 -12.22
N PRO A 35 -7.94 10.79 -13.11
CA PRO A 35 -7.48 9.48 -13.58
C PRO A 35 -6.18 9.55 -14.40
N GLU A 36 -5.85 10.72 -14.98
CA GLU A 36 -4.56 11.00 -15.64
C GLU A 36 -3.60 11.78 -14.74
N SER A 37 -3.74 11.60 -13.43
CA SER A 37 -2.85 12.21 -12.44
C SER A 37 -1.37 11.97 -12.78
N SER A 38 -0.61 13.07 -12.80
CA SER A 38 0.85 13.04 -12.96
C SER A 38 1.56 12.23 -11.88
N VAL A 39 0.95 12.10 -10.69
CA VAL A 39 1.50 11.29 -9.58
C VAL A 39 1.42 9.80 -9.91
N LEU A 40 0.27 9.34 -10.40
CA LEU A 40 0.10 7.93 -10.79
C LEU A 40 0.98 7.58 -11.99
N TYR A 41 1.09 8.51 -12.95
CA TYR A 41 2.00 8.36 -14.08
C TYR A 41 3.47 8.36 -13.65
N TYR A 42 3.87 9.19 -12.69
CA TYR A 42 5.21 9.19 -12.13
C TYR A 42 5.54 7.85 -11.46
N ILE A 43 4.61 7.27 -10.70
CA ILE A 43 4.78 5.93 -10.12
C ILE A 43 4.92 4.90 -11.25
N PHE A 44 4.07 4.97 -12.27
CA PHE A 44 4.10 4.05 -13.41
C PHE A 44 5.45 4.09 -14.15
N THR A 45 5.98 5.28 -14.45
CA THR A 45 7.25 5.44 -15.17
C THR A 45 8.46 5.01 -14.35
N ASN A 46 8.52 5.36 -13.06
CA ASN A 46 9.64 4.98 -12.20
C ASN A 46 9.63 3.50 -11.78
N THR A 47 8.55 2.76 -12.06
CA THR A 47 8.43 1.34 -11.71
C THR A 47 8.27 0.43 -12.92
N GLN A 48 8.62 0.92 -14.12
CA GLN A 48 8.54 0.11 -15.34
C GLN A 48 9.38 -1.16 -15.26
N ASP A 49 10.56 -1.10 -14.66
CA ASP A 49 11.47 -2.23 -14.49
C ASP A 49 10.96 -3.30 -13.53
N ILE A 50 9.96 -2.98 -12.70
CA ILE A 50 9.35 -3.94 -11.78
C ILE A 50 8.32 -4.75 -12.58
N PRO A 51 8.49 -6.07 -12.75
CA PRO A 51 7.52 -6.87 -13.52
C PRO A 51 6.14 -6.74 -12.88
N SER A 52 5.10 -6.55 -13.68
CA SER A 52 3.73 -6.31 -13.18
C SER A 52 2.71 -6.89 -14.15
N VAL A 53 1.62 -7.41 -13.61
CA VAL A 53 0.47 -7.84 -14.42
C VAL A 53 -0.43 -6.63 -14.59
N THR A 54 -0.40 -6.02 -15.77
CA THR A 54 -1.18 -4.82 -16.08
C THR A 54 -2.37 -5.14 -16.99
N SER A 55 -3.51 -4.49 -16.76
CA SER A 55 -4.64 -4.52 -17.70
C SER A 55 -4.36 -3.65 -18.92
N ALA A 56 -4.82 -4.07 -20.10
CA ALA A 56 -4.79 -3.26 -21.31
C ALA A 56 -5.73 -2.05 -21.25
N PHE A 57 -6.77 -2.09 -20.39
CA PHE A 57 -7.75 -1.01 -20.26
C PHE A 57 -7.24 0.15 -19.40
N ASN A 58 -6.54 -0.14 -18.29
CA ASN A 58 -5.95 0.88 -17.44
C ASN A 58 -4.61 0.39 -16.85
N PRO A 59 -3.51 0.49 -17.62
CA PRO A 59 -2.21 -0.03 -17.21
C PRO A 59 -1.62 0.73 -16.02
N VAL A 60 -1.85 2.05 -15.94
CA VAL A 60 -1.34 2.92 -14.86
C VAL A 60 -1.93 2.52 -13.52
N MET A 61 -3.25 2.40 -13.44
CA MET A 61 -3.93 2.02 -12.20
C MET A 61 -3.58 0.60 -11.76
N THR A 62 -3.58 -0.34 -12.72
CA THR A 62 -3.28 -1.75 -12.40
C THR A 62 -1.85 -1.91 -11.88
N LYS A 63 -0.89 -1.18 -12.48
CA LYS A 63 0.50 -1.14 -12.03
C LYS A 63 0.64 -0.56 -10.63
N ALA A 64 -0.04 0.55 -10.33
CA ALA A 64 -0.02 1.16 -9.02
C ALA A 64 -0.56 0.22 -7.93
N MET A 65 -1.63 -0.52 -8.23
CA MET A 65 -2.20 -1.52 -7.32
C MET A 65 -1.29 -2.74 -7.14
N ASP A 66 -0.69 -3.24 -8.21
CA ASP A 66 0.26 -4.35 -8.14
C ASP A 66 1.52 -3.97 -7.34
N LEU A 67 2.02 -2.75 -7.50
CA LEU A 67 3.12 -2.22 -6.70
C LEU A 67 2.73 -2.10 -5.22
N TYR A 68 1.53 -1.59 -4.92
CA TYR A 68 1.00 -1.57 -3.55
C TYR A 68 1.02 -2.96 -2.93
N CYS A 69 0.48 -3.98 -3.62
CA CYS A 69 0.49 -5.35 -3.16
C CYS A 69 1.90 -5.90 -2.93
N LYS A 70 2.86 -5.58 -3.81
CA LYS A 70 4.27 -5.96 -3.65
C LYS A 70 4.97 -5.25 -2.50
N SER A 71 4.54 -4.04 -2.16
CA SER A 71 5.07 -3.29 -1.01
C SER A 71 4.56 -3.80 0.34
N ALA A 72 3.37 -4.43 0.37
CA ALA A 72 2.70 -4.84 1.61
C ALA A 72 3.53 -5.79 2.50
N PRO A 73 4.24 -6.82 1.98
CA PRO A 73 5.14 -7.64 2.79
C PRO A 73 6.26 -6.85 3.44
N PHE A 74 6.83 -5.84 2.77
CA PHE A 74 7.89 -5.01 3.33
C PHE A 74 7.38 -4.16 4.50
N PHE A 75 6.17 -3.58 4.38
CA PHE A 75 5.52 -2.88 5.50
C PHE A 75 5.25 -3.81 6.68
N CYS A 76 4.87 -5.06 6.42
CA CYS A 76 4.64 -6.06 7.43
C CYS A 76 5.94 -6.40 8.19
N ILE A 77 7.02 -6.66 7.46
CA ILE A 77 8.34 -6.95 8.02
C ILE A 77 8.87 -5.75 8.83
N PHE A 78 8.75 -4.53 8.31
CA PHE A 78 9.18 -3.32 9.01
C PHE A 78 8.42 -3.13 10.34
N ASN A 79 7.11 -3.31 10.34
CA ASN A 79 6.34 -3.24 11.57
C ASN A 79 6.69 -4.39 12.53
N PHE A 80 6.93 -5.60 12.03
CA PHE A 80 7.35 -6.71 12.87
C PHE A 80 8.65 -6.40 13.64
N PHE A 81 9.67 -5.84 12.97
CA PHE A 81 10.93 -5.46 13.62
C PHE A 81 10.80 -4.27 14.58
N ASN A 82 9.90 -3.33 14.35
CA ASN A 82 9.68 -2.20 15.27
C ASN A 82 8.99 -2.60 16.59
N TYR A 83 8.38 -3.79 16.64
CA TYR A 83 7.61 -4.27 17.78
C TYR A 83 8.19 -5.54 18.43
N ILE A 84 9.30 -6.07 17.91
CA ILE A 84 10.21 -7.00 18.61
C ILE A 84 11.02 -6.22 19.65
#